data_AF-A0A8X6V0V3-F1
#
_entry.id   AF-A0A8X6V0V3-F1
#
_cell.length_a   1.000
_cell.length_b   1.000
_cell.length_c   1.000
_cell.angle_alpha   90.00
_cell.angle_beta   90.00
_cell.angle_gamma   90.00
#
_symmetry.space_group_name_H-M   'P 1'
#
loop_
_entity.id
_entity.type
_entity.pdbx_description
1 polymer ?
#
loop_
_entity_poly.entity_id
_entity_poly.type
_entity_poly.pdbx_seq_one_letter_code
_entity_poly.pdbx_strand_id
1 'polypeptide(L)'
;MYKNALKEDLIRVVDDLDGTVESTDTIAKLKTKIENSSTFESDPDFVKTLIQNCIDEREELNDYEKLKSIVLREFQLTPRECLNSFKNAVKSSGEAYIQFAARLTANFQYYCSLRKVNSFEFLCDLIISDKLYETLNKETATHIGIRESEDWFRPIDLAKECDIYI
;
A
#
# COMPACT_ATOMS: atom_id res chain seq x y z
N MET A 1 4.76 27.75 22.94
CA MET A 1 5.51 26.58 23.45
C MET A 1 4.92 25.32 22.83
N TYR A 2 5.68 24.67 21.96
CA TYR A 2 5.32 23.62 21.01
C TYR A 2 4.71 22.39 21.70
N LYS A 3 3.37 22.27 21.70
CA LYS A 3 2.65 21.31 22.57
C LYS A 3 2.74 19.85 22.10
N ASN A 4 3.07 19.58 20.83
CA ASN A 4 3.06 18.23 20.24
C ASN A 4 4.41 17.79 19.66
N ALA A 5 5.47 18.59 19.85
CA ALA A 5 6.81 18.24 19.38
C ALA A 5 7.40 17.13 20.25
N LEU A 6 7.76 16.00 19.63
CA LEU A 6 8.50 14.91 20.25
C LEU A 6 10.01 15.18 20.17
N LYS A 7 10.79 14.36 20.87
CA LYS A 7 12.25 14.50 20.91
C LYS A 7 12.87 14.43 19.51
N GLU A 8 12.36 13.58 18.63
CA GLU A 8 12.88 13.43 17.26
C GLU A 8 12.66 14.65 16.37
N ASP A 9 11.50 15.33 16.47
CA ASP A 9 11.26 16.57 15.71
C ASP A 9 12.24 17.66 16.15
N LEU A 10 12.48 17.78 17.46
CA LEU A 10 13.39 18.77 18.01
C LEU A 10 14.85 18.48 17.68
N ILE A 11 15.22 17.20 17.52
CA ILE A 11 16.56 16.81 17.06
C ILE A 11 16.76 17.28 15.61
N ARG A 12 15.79 16.99 14.72
CA ARG A 12 15.85 17.44 13.32
C ARG A 12 15.96 18.96 13.21
N VAL A 13 15.16 19.69 13.99
CA VAL A 13 15.22 21.15 14.01
C VAL A 13 16.56 21.66 14.53
N VAL A 14 17.16 21.02 15.54
CA VAL A 14 18.50 21.42 16.00
C VAL A 14 19.55 21.16 14.92
N ASP A 15 19.48 20.03 14.22
CA ASP A 15 20.38 19.70 13.11
C ASP A 15 20.21 20.70 11.94
N ASP A 16 18.97 21.04 11.56
CA ASP A 16 18.65 22.01 10.49
C ASP A 16 19.10 23.45 10.84
N LEU A 17 19.27 23.75 12.12
CA LEU A 17 19.80 25.01 12.64
C LEU A 17 21.34 24.96 12.83
N ASP A 18 22.02 23.95 12.28
CA ASP A 18 23.46 23.69 12.43
C ASP A 18 23.90 23.54 13.91
N GLY A 19 22.99 23.14 14.78
CA GLY A 19 23.24 22.90 16.21
C GLY A 19 23.76 21.49 16.49
N THR A 20 24.49 21.33 17.59
CA THR A 20 25.00 20.01 18.00
C THR A 20 23.98 19.27 18.88
N VAL A 21 23.62 18.05 18.50
CA VAL A 21 22.75 17.14 19.30
C VAL A 21 23.59 16.07 20.00
N GLU A 22 23.41 15.94 21.32
CA GLU A 22 23.99 14.86 22.11
C GLU A 22 22.94 13.78 22.43
N SER A 23 23.36 12.51 22.53
CA SER A 23 22.46 11.41 22.89
C SER A 23 21.76 11.60 24.24
N THR A 24 22.39 12.34 25.16
CA THR A 24 21.87 12.68 26.50
C THR A 24 20.94 13.89 26.51
N ASP A 25 20.75 14.57 25.37
CA ASP A 25 19.90 15.75 25.32
C ASP A 25 18.43 15.38 25.59
N THR A 26 17.84 16.10 26.53
CA THR A 26 16.41 15.99 26.85
C THR A 26 15.62 16.97 26.00
N ILE A 27 14.31 16.77 25.88
CA ILE A 27 13.40 17.71 25.20
C ILE A 27 13.58 19.14 25.72
N ALA A 28 13.79 19.31 27.04
CA ALA A 28 14.05 20.62 27.63
C ALA A 28 15.37 21.22 27.13
N LYS A 29 16.47 20.45 27.11
CA LYS A 29 17.76 20.90 26.59
C LYS A 29 17.70 21.27 25.12
N LEU A 30 17.01 20.47 24.30
CA LEU A 30 16.84 20.73 22.87
C LEU A 30 16.04 22.03 22.63
N LYS A 31 14.96 22.26 23.37
CA LYS A 31 14.20 23.52 23.31
C LYS A 31 15.08 24.72 23.63
N THR A 32 15.90 24.64 24.67
CA THR A 32 16.84 25.71 25.03
C THR A 32 17.89 25.94 23.94
N LYS A 33 18.39 24.89 23.28
CA LYS A 33 19.33 25.02 22.15
C LYS A 33 18.69 25.74 20.96
N ILE A 34 17.43 25.43 20.63
CA ILE A 34 16.68 26.10 19.57
C ILE A 34 16.44 27.57 19.94
N GLU A 35 15.97 27.86 21.16
CA GLU A 35 15.66 29.20 21.64
C GLU A 35 16.90 30.12 21.70
N ASN A 36 18.09 29.56 21.91
CA ASN A 36 19.37 30.28 21.92
C ASN A 36 20.06 30.34 20.55
N SER A 37 19.45 29.81 19.49
CA SER A 37 20.05 29.84 18.15
C SER A 37 19.96 31.24 17.53
N SER A 38 20.98 31.64 16.77
CA SER A 38 20.99 32.93 16.06
C SER A 38 19.83 33.07 15.08
N THR A 39 19.37 31.95 14.51
CA THR A 39 18.21 31.89 13.62
C THR A 39 16.91 32.17 14.36
N PHE A 40 16.76 31.67 15.59
CA PHE A 40 15.60 31.96 16.43
C PHE A 40 15.58 33.43 16.89
N GLU A 41 16.74 34.01 17.19
CA GLU A 41 16.85 35.45 17.50
C GLU A 41 16.48 36.33 16.31
N SER A 42 16.84 35.92 15.10
CA SER A 42 16.62 36.69 13.87
C SER A 42 15.21 36.55 13.33
N ASP A 43 14.66 35.32 13.31
CA ASP A 43 13.32 35.01 12.81
C ASP A 43 12.66 33.88 13.62
N PRO A 44 11.98 34.24 14.73
CA PRO A 44 11.28 33.26 15.56
C PRO A 44 10.14 32.55 14.83
N ASP A 45 9.55 33.17 13.81
CA ASP A 45 8.39 32.60 13.11
C ASP A 45 8.82 31.55 12.09
N PHE A 46 9.95 31.77 11.40
CA PHE A 46 10.58 30.74 10.58
C PHE A 46 10.88 29.47 11.38
N VAL A 47 11.47 29.60 12.57
CA VAL A 47 11.78 28.42 13.40
C VAL A 47 10.52 27.71 13.90
N LYS A 48 9.44 28.46 14.21
CA LYS A 48 8.13 27.83 14.52
C LYS A 48 7.58 27.05 13.33
N THR A 49 7.69 27.59 12.11
CA THR A 49 7.29 26.90 10.88
C THR A 49 8.11 25.63 10.67
N LEU A 50 9.42 25.68 10.89
CA LEU A 50 10.30 24.51 10.76
C LEU A 50 9.90 23.40 11.74
N ILE A 51 9.64 23.75 13.00
CA ILE A 51 9.13 22.80 14.00
C ILE A 51 7.79 22.21 13.58
N GLN A 52 6.87 23.03 13.06
CA GLN A 52 5.56 22.56 12.61
C GLN A 52 5.70 21.58 11.44
N ASN A 53 6.55 21.88 10.45
CA ASN A 53 6.80 21.00 9.32
C ASN A 53 7.37 19.64 9.76
N CYS A 54 8.32 19.61 10.71
CA CYS A 54 8.85 18.34 11.22
C CYS A 54 7.77 17.50 11.93
N ILE A 55 6.85 18.14 12.65
CA ILE A 55 5.71 17.47 13.29
C ILE A 55 4.77 16.88 12.22
N ASP A 56 4.42 17.68 11.22
CA ASP A 56 3.49 17.29 10.16
C ASP A 56 4.08 16.13 9.33
N GLU A 57 5.36 16.21 8.94
CA GLU A 57 6.06 15.12 8.24
C GLU A 57 6.10 13.83 9.05
N ARG A 58 6.37 13.91 10.36
CA ARG A 58 6.34 12.72 11.21
C ARG A 58 4.93 12.13 11.28
N GLU A 59 3.90 12.97 11.42
CA GLU A 59 2.51 12.51 11.47
C GLU A 59 2.09 11.86 10.13
N GLU A 60 2.54 12.39 9.00
CA GLU A 60 2.35 11.76 7.69
C GLU A 60 3.08 10.42 7.56
N LEU A 61 4.32 10.31 8.07
CA LEU A 61 5.10 9.07 8.05
C LEU A 61 4.59 8.02 9.04
N ASN A 62 3.89 8.45 10.09
CA ASN A 62 3.22 7.56 11.05
C ASN A 62 1.88 7.04 10.54
N ASP A 63 1.43 7.43 9.34
CA ASP A 63 0.32 6.76 8.67
C ASP A 63 0.78 5.39 8.14
N TYR A 64 0.89 4.46 9.09
CA TYR A 64 1.26 3.08 8.84
C TYR A 64 0.33 2.44 7.81
N GLU A 65 -0.97 2.75 7.82
CA GLU A 65 -1.91 2.17 6.86
C GLU A 65 -1.67 2.70 5.44
N LYS A 66 -1.34 3.98 5.28
CA LYS A 66 -0.92 4.53 3.98
C LYS A 66 0.38 3.92 3.51
N LEU A 67 1.42 3.85 4.35
CA LEU A 67 2.71 3.25 3.97
C LEU A 67 2.56 1.76 3.62
N LYS A 68 1.82 1.02 4.44
CA LYS A 68 1.45 -0.37 4.21
C LYS A 68 0.68 -0.52 2.91
N SER A 69 -0.28 0.35 2.60
CA SER A 69 -1.02 0.28 1.34
C SER A 69 -0.12 0.49 0.12
N ILE A 70 0.86 1.38 0.21
CA ILE A 70 1.83 1.64 -0.87
C ILE A 70 2.74 0.42 -1.06
N VAL A 71 3.36 -0.07 0.02
CA VAL A 71 4.24 -1.24 -0.03
C VAL A 71 3.48 -2.47 -0.52
N LEU A 72 2.26 -2.70 0.00
CA LEU A 72 1.42 -3.78 -0.47
C LEU A 72 1.04 -3.59 -1.94
N ARG A 73 0.71 -2.40 -2.41
CA ARG A 73 0.41 -2.18 -3.84
C ARG A 73 1.61 -2.51 -4.74
N GLU A 74 2.82 -2.12 -4.35
CA GLU A 74 4.03 -2.34 -5.15
C GLU A 74 4.53 -3.80 -5.11
N PHE A 75 4.24 -4.54 -4.03
CA PHE A 75 4.79 -5.90 -3.81
C PHE A 75 3.73 -7.01 -3.72
N GLN A 76 2.44 -6.70 -3.68
CA GLN A 76 1.38 -7.72 -3.73
C GLN A 76 1.26 -8.28 -5.13
N LEU A 77 1.04 -9.61 -5.18
CA LEU A 77 0.59 -10.27 -6.38
C LEU A 77 -0.72 -9.63 -6.84
N THR A 78 -0.79 -9.31 -8.13
CA THR A 78 -2.05 -8.89 -8.72
C THR A 78 -3.10 -9.99 -8.51
N PRO A 79 -4.39 -9.64 -8.42
CA PRO A 79 -5.44 -10.66 -8.24
C PRO A 79 -5.36 -11.77 -9.31
N ARG A 80 -4.88 -11.41 -10.50
CA ARG A 80 -4.70 -12.32 -11.62
C ARG A 80 -3.55 -13.30 -11.44
N GLU A 81 -2.44 -12.86 -10.86
CA GLU A 81 -1.35 -13.76 -10.47
C GLU A 81 -1.78 -14.68 -9.33
N CYS A 82 -2.58 -14.20 -8.37
CA CYS A 82 -3.16 -15.04 -7.33
C CYS A 82 -4.05 -16.14 -7.93
N LEU A 83 -4.93 -15.79 -8.88
CA LEU A 83 -5.76 -16.75 -9.59
C LEU A 83 -4.93 -17.77 -10.38
N ASN A 84 -3.88 -17.30 -11.07
CA ASN A 84 -2.99 -18.16 -11.83
C ASN A 84 -2.22 -19.12 -10.92
N SER A 85 -1.78 -18.65 -9.75
CA SER A 85 -1.14 -19.47 -8.71
C SER A 85 -2.10 -20.54 -8.18
N PHE A 86 -3.36 -20.19 -7.92
CA PHE A 86 -4.39 -21.15 -7.52
C PHE A 86 -4.64 -22.22 -8.61
N LYS A 87 -4.85 -21.81 -9.86
CA LYS A 87 -5.16 -22.72 -10.98
C LYS A 87 -4.03 -23.69 -11.30
N ASN A 88 -2.78 -23.21 -11.24
CA ASN A 88 -1.59 -24.00 -11.57
C ASN A 88 -0.95 -24.67 -10.35
N ALA A 89 -1.55 -24.56 -9.16
CA ALA A 89 -1.01 -25.17 -7.96
C ALA A 89 -0.96 -26.70 -8.12
N VAL A 90 0.22 -27.26 -7.94
CA VAL A 90 0.45 -28.72 -7.88
C VAL A 90 0.86 -29.10 -6.46
N LYS A 91 0.40 -30.26 -6.01
CA LYS A 91 0.78 -30.85 -4.73
C LYS A 91 2.28 -31.18 -4.72
N SER A 92 3.00 -30.73 -3.69
CA SER A 92 4.41 -31.08 -3.54
C SER A 92 4.59 -32.55 -3.17
N SER A 93 5.74 -33.14 -3.51
CA SER A 93 6.06 -34.56 -3.25
C SER A 93 5.94 -34.93 -1.77
N GLY A 94 6.34 -34.03 -0.86
CA GLY A 94 6.25 -34.21 0.60
C GLY A 94 5.01 -33.60 1.29
N GLU A 95 4.11 -32.95 0.54
CA GLU A 95 2.91 -32.33 1.10
C GLU A 95 1.81 -33.37 1.31
N ALA A 96 1.09 -33.35 2.44
CA ALA A 96 -0.10 -34.16 2.62
C ALA A 96 -1.29 -33.55 1.88
N TYR A 97 -2.25 -34.35 1.40
CA TYR A 97 -3.43 -33.80 0.70
C TYR A 97 -4.24 -32.81 1.53
N ILE A 98 -4.30 -32.99 2.85
CA ILE A 98 -4.98 -32.03 3.74
C ILE A 98 -4.29 -30.67 3.76
N GLN A 99 -2.94 -30.65 3.67
CA GLN A 99 -2.15 -29.43 3.59
C GLN A 99 -2.33 -28.77 2.22
N PHE A 100 -2.35 -29.58 1.16
CA PHE A 100 -2.60 -29.07 -0.20
C PHE A 100 -3.99 -28.45 -0.32
N ALA A 101 -5.02 -29.11 0.21
CA ALA A 101 -6.37 -28.56 0.26
C ALA A 101 -6.41 -27.24 1.04
N ALA A 102 -5.77 -27.18 2.22
CA ALA A 102 -5.69 -25.94 3.01
C ALA A 102 -4.99 -24.80 2.22
N ARG A 103 -3.92 -25.11 1.49
CA ARG A 103 -3.20 -24.15 0.64
C ARG A 103 -4.07 -23.66 -0.52
N LEU A 104 -4.76 -24.56 -1.22
CA LEU A 104 -5.70 -24.19 -2.28
C LEU A 104 -6.82 -23.29 -1.76
N THR A 105 -7.41 -23.64 -0.62
CA THR A 105 -8.45 -22.85 0.04
C THR A 105 -7.95 -21.46 0.40
N ALA A 106 -6.78 -21.35 1.04
CA ALA A 106 -6.19 -20.06 1.41
C ALA A 106 -5.92 -19.18 0.18
N ASN A 107 -5.35 -19.77 -0.89
CA ASN A 107 -5.07 -19.04 -2.13
C ASN A 107 -6.35 -18.51 -2.79
N PHE A 108 -7.40 -19.34 -2.87
CA PHE A 108 -8.66 -18.92 -3.47
C PHE A 108 -9.40 -17.89 -2.63
N GLN A 109 -9.43 -18.06 -1.30
CA GLN A 109 -10.02 -17.08 -0.39
C GLN A 109 -9.29 -15.74 -0.46
N TYR A 110 -7.96 -15.76 -0.57
CA TYR A 110 -7.18 -14.54 -0.77
C TYR A 110 -7.53 -13.86 -2.10
N TYR A 111 -7.61 -14.61 -3.20
CA TYR A 111 -8.10 -14.08 -4.48
C TYR A 111 -9.48 -13.42 -4.36
N CYS A 112 -10.44 -14.10 -3.73
CA CYS A 112 -11.78 -13.55 -3.49
C CYS A 112 -11.74 -12.27 -2.65
N SER A 113 -10.83 -12.18 -1.66
CA SER A 113 -10.66 -10.99 -0.83
C SER A 113 -10.12 -9.80 -1.63
N LEU A 114 -9.15 -10.03 -2.52
CA LEU A 114 -8.62 -9.00 -3.42
C LEU A 114 -9.68 -8.48 -4.40
N ARG A 115 -10.57 -9.37 -4.87
CA ARG A 115 -11.71 -9.05 -5.72
C ARG A 115 -12.92 -8.50 -4.96
N LYS A 116 -12.82 -8.39 -3.62
CA LYS A 116 -13.87 -7.87 -2.73
C LYS A 116 -15.21 -8.60 -2.92
N VAL A 117 -15.17 -9.92 -3.13
CA VAL A 117 -16.37 -10.75 -3.30
C VAL A 117 -17.27 -10.62 -2.07
N ASN A 118 -18.53 -10.23 -2.29
CA ASN A 118 -19.48 -9.93 -1.21
C ASN A 118 -20.78 -10.75 -1.26
N SER A 119 -21.01 -11.51 -2.33
CA SER A 119 -22.19 -12.35 -2.50
C SER A 119 -21.87 -13.59 -3.34
N PHE A 120 -22.73 -14.59 -3.27
CA PHE A 120 -22.62 -15.77 -4.13
C PHE A 120 -22.76 -15.42 -5.61
N GLU A 121 -23.68 -14.50 -5.95
CA GLU A 121 -23.86 -14.00 -7.31
C GLU A 121 -22.60 -13.29 -7.83
N PHE A 122 -21.98 -12.45 -6.99
CA PHE A 122 -20.70 -11.81 -7.32
C PHE A 122 -19.61 -12.84 -7.61
N LEU A 123 -19.54 -13.91 -6.82
CA LEU A 123 -18.59 -15.00 -7.04
C LEU A 123 -18.85 -15.73 -8.37
N CYS A 124 -20.12 -16.00 -8.69
CA CYS A 124 -20.51 -16.61 -9.96
C CYS A 124 -20.09 -15.75 -11.14
N ASP A 125 -20.39 -14.45 -11.11
CA ASP A 125 -19.99 -13.50 -12.15
C ASP A 125 -18.46 -13.45 -12.33
N LEU A 126 -17.72 -13.47 -11.21
CA LEU A 126 -16.26 -13.46 -11.21
C LEU A 126 -15.70 -14.70 -11.90
N ILE A 127 -16.20 -15.89 -11.52
CA ILE A 127 -15.77 -17.16 -12.10
C ILE A 127 -16.10 -17.22 -13.61
N ILE A 128 -17.28 -16.73 -14.02
CA ILE A 128 -17.68 -16.70 -15.42
C ILE A 128 -16.78 -15.75 -16.21
N SER A 129 -16.48 -14.57 -15.68
CA SER A 129 -15.63 -13.57 -16.34
C SER A 129 -14.19 -14.08 -16.46
N ASP A 130 -13.65 -14.67 -15.40
CA ASP A 130 -12.35 -15.34 -15.43
C ASP A 130 -12.32 -16.45 -16.50
N LYS A 131 -13.43 -17.19 -16.64
CA LYS A 131 -13.52 -18.25 -17.65
C LYS A 131 -13.60 -17.70 -19.07
N LEU A 132 -14.39 -16.64 -19.29
CA LEU A 132 -14.46 -15.96 -20.59
C LEU A 132 -13.09 -15.41 -20.98
N TYR A 133 -12.40 -14.78 -20.02
CA TYR A 133 -11.06 -14.25 -20.21
C TYR A 133 -10.07 -15.33 -20.68
N GLU A 134 -10.10 -16.53 -20.11
CA GLU A 134 -9.24 -17.65 -20.53
C GLU A 134 -9.41 -18.08 -21.99
N THR A 135 -10.57 -17.79 -22.60
CA THR A 135 -10.84 -18.15 -23.99
C THR A 135 -10.35 -17.13 -25.00
N LEU A 136 -9.91 -15.96 -24.54
CA LEU A 136 -9.46 -14.87 -25.40
C LEU A 136 -8.12 -15.22 -26.06
N ASN A 137 -7.94 -14.76 -27.30
CA ASN A 137 -6.63 -14.76 -27.94
C ASN A 137 -5.69 -13.76 -27.23
N LYS A 138 -4.40 -13.79 -27.58
CA LYS A 138 -3.38 -12.97 -26.90
C LYS A 138 -3.64 -11.47 -27.07
N GLU A 139 -4.06 -11.06 -28.26
CA GLU A 139 -4.30 -9.66 -28.62
C GLU A 139 -5.47 -9.08 -27.82
N THR A 140 -6.64 -9.73 -27.87
CA THR A 140 -7.84 -9.34 -27.11
C THR A 140 -7.59 -9.41 -25.61
N ALA A 141 -6.92 -10.46 -25.11
CA ALA A 141 -6.54 -10.56 -23.70
C ALA A 141 -5.70 -9.35 -23.25
N THR A 142 -4.70 -8.96 -24.05
CA THR A 142 -3.84 -7.80 -23.73
C THR A 142 -4.66 -6.51 -23.65
N HIS A 143 -5.56 -6.27 -24.62
CA HIS A 143 -6.47 -5.12 -24.59
C HIS A 143 -7.34 -5.08 -23.33
N ILE A 144 -8.02 -6.19 -23.01
CA ILE A 144 -8.84 -6.28 -21.79
C ILE A 144 -8.00 -6.03 -20.54
N GLY A 145 -6.80 -6.60 -20.45
CA GLY A 145 -5.92 -6.42 -19.30
C GLY A 145 -5.53 -4.96 -19.04
N ILE A 146 -5.42 -4.15 -20.09
CA ILE A 146 -5.18 -2.70 -19.97
C ILE A 146 -6.42 -1.99 -19.43
N ARG A 147 -7.61 -2.41 -19.85
CA ARG A 147 -8.89 -1.81 -19.45
C ARG A 147 -9.30 -2.17 -18.02
N GLU A 148 -8.81 -3.29 -17.48
CA GLU A 148 -9.04 -3.74 -16.10
C GLU A 148 -8.04 -3.17 -15.07
N SER A 149 -7.52 -1.95 -15.30
CA SER A 149 -6.42 -1.39 -14.47
C SER A 149 -6.75 -1.23 -12.98
N GLU A 150 -8.02 -1.09 -12.63
CA GLU A 150 -8.47 -0.90 -11.24
C GLU A 150 -9.50 -1.96 -10.78
N ASP A 151 -10.33 -2.47 -11.70
CA ASP A 151 -11.37 -3.46 -11.39
C ASP A 151 -11.63 -4.39 -12.59
N TRP A 152 -12.32 -5.51 -12.34
CA TRP A 152 -12.63 -6.54 -13.34
C TRP A 152 -13.99 -6.32 -13.99
N PHE A 153 -14.15 -6.80 -15.22
CA PHE A 153 -15.43 -6.71 -15.93
C PHE A 153 -16.38 -7.84 -15.55
N ARG A 154 -17.64 -7.49 -15.28
CA ARG A 154 -18.73 -8.47 -15.21
C ARG A 154 -18.89 -9.22 -16.54
N PRO A 155 -19.50 -10.42 -16.56
CA PRO A 155 -19.50 -11.27 -17.75
C PRO A 155 -19.99 -10.58 -19.03
N ILE A 156 -21.10 -9.84 -18.92
CA ILE A 156 -21.72 -9.15 -20.05
C ILE A 156 -20.87 -7.97 -20.51
N ASP A 157 -20.26 -7.24 -19.58
CA ASP A 157 -19.45 -6.06 -19.93
C ASP A 157 -18.10 -6.48 -20.51
N LEU A 158 -17.53 -7.58 -20.03
CA LEU A 158 -16.34 -8.20 -20.62
C LEU A 158 -16.61 -8.62 -22.07
N ALA A 159 -17.75 -9.30 -22.31
CA ALA A 159 -18.14 -9.71 -23.65
C ALA A 159 -18.30 -8.51 -24.60
N LYS A 160 -19.00 -7.46 -24.16
CA LYS A 160 -19.14 -6.22 -24.95
C LYS A 160 -17.80 -5.57 -25.26
N GLU A 161 -16.90 -5.51 -24.29
CA GLU A 161 -15.58 -4.91 -24.50
C GLU A 161 -14.74 -5.74 -25.50
N CYS A 162 -14.88 -7.07 -25.48
CA CYS A 162 -14.29 -7.94 -26.50
C CYS A 162 -14.87 -7.65 -27.88
N ASP A 163 -16.20 -7.56 -28.00
CA ASP A 163 -16.89 -7.30 -29.28
C ASP A 163 -16.56 -5.90 -29.86
N ILE A 164 -16.28 -4.90 -29.01
CA ILE A 164 -15.87 -3.56 -29.46
C ILE A 164 -14.46 -3.57 -30.06
N TYR A 165 -13.58 -4.44 -29.57
CA TYR A 165 -12.19 -4.51 -30.01
C TYR A 165 -12.00 -5.35 -31.30
N ILE A 166 -12.87 -6.34 -31.52
CA ILE A 166 -12.80 -7.30 -32.64
C ILE A 166 -13.28 -6.67 -33.96
#